data_AF-A0A7I4XVV1-F1
#
_entry.id   AF-A0A7I4XVV1-F1
#
_cell.length_a   1.000
_cell.length_b   1.000
_cell.length_c   1.000
_cell.angle_alpha   90.00
_cell.angle_beta   90.00
_cell.angle_gamma   90.00
#
_symmetry.space_group_name_H-M   'P 1'
#
loop_
_entity.id
_entity.type
_entity.pdbx_description
1 polymer ?
#
loop_
_entity_poly.entity_id
_entity_poly.type
_entity_poly.pdbx_seq_one_letter_code
_entity_poly.pdbx_strand_id
1 'polypeptide(L)'
;MEQLFFSIDSRGKASPWDVKKKPVFTRNTIPNVVDAKRCAHSRGFRDGKLEKVKEATKLSELKQGNAFPGITRCVESCGGPGCGRFYLSSGCLFYKIFQKPDDDDIFEIFRCQSWKETVALEVRVDNSEGEPQ
;
A
#
# COMPACT_ATOMS: atom_id res chain seq x y z
N MET A 1 -28.24 -9.66 33.59
CA MET A 1 -27.21 -9.53 32.54
C MET A 1 -27.38 -8.14 31.96
N GLU A 2 -26.90 -7.14 32.69
CA GLU A 2 -27.00 -5.74 32.31
C GLU A 2 -25.99 -5.45 31.20
N GLN A 3 -26.49 -4.99 30.07
CA GLN A 3 -25.66 -4.45 29.02
C GLN A 3 -25.26 -3.03 29.44
N LEU A 4 -24.01 -2.89 29.87
CA LEU A 4 -23.32 -1.62 29.89
C LEU A 4 -23.20 -1.15 28.44
N PHE A 5 -24.16 -0.32 28.02
CA PHE A 5 -24.06 0.47 26.81
C PHE A 5 -22.92 1.46 27.01
N PHE A 6 -21.71 1.05 26.61
CA PHE A 6 -20.63 1.97 26.31
C PHE A 6 -21.18 2.95 25.28
N SER A 7 -21.39 4.19 25.71
CA SER A 7 -21.73 5.28 24.79
C SER A 7 -20.50 5.56 23.92
N ILE A 8 -20.39 4.78 22.85
CA ILE A 8 -19.66 5.19 21.66
C ILE A 8 -20.49 6.36 21.12
N ASP A 9 -19.93 7.58 21.08
CA ASP A 9 -20.56 8.69 20.35
C ASP A 9 -20.90 8.14 18.96
N SER A 10 -22.20 8.14 18.62
CA SER A 10 -22.77 7.61 17.38
C SER A 10 -22.21 8.26 16.11
N ARG A 11 -21.29 9.21 16.26
CA ARG A 11 -20.63 9.96 15.19
C ARG A 11 -19.18 9.52 14.90
N GLY A 12 -18.66 8.48 15.55
CA GLY A 12 -17.34 7.91 15.21
C GLY A 12 -16.18 8.93 15.30
N LYS A 13 -16.33 9.99 16.09
CA LYS A 13 -15.29 11.01 16.26
C LYS A 13 -14.34 10.55 17.36
N ALA A 14 -13.07 10.34 16.99
CA ALA A 14 -12.00 10.17 17.96
C ALA A 14 -11.96 11.39 18.89
N SER A 15 -11.88 11.14 20.19
CA SER A 15 -11.83 12.21 21.17
C SER A 15 -10.44 12.87 21.12
N PRO A 16 -10.31 14.16 21.47
CA PRO A 16 -9.01 14.85 21.48
C PRO A 16 -7.94 14.22 22.40
N TRP A 17 -8.31 13.25 23.23
CA TRP A 17 -7.49 12.70 24.31
C TRP A 17 -6.92 11.31 24.02
N ASP A 18 -7.17 10.76 22.82
CA ASP A 18 -6.68 9.43 22.44
C ASP A 18 -5.18 9.46 22.10
N VAL A 19 -4.37 8.65 22.81
CA VAL A 19 -2.94 8.51 22.54
C VAL A 19 -2.75 7.70 21.24
N LYS A 20 -2.57 8.42 20.13
CA LYS A 20 -2.35 7.83 18.81
C LYS A 20 -0.95 7.21 18.70
N LYS A 21 -0.87 5.96 18.23
CA LYS A 21 0.38 5.38 17.73
C LYS A 21 0.71 5.91 16.33
N LYS A 22 1.96 5.69 15.91
CA LYS A 22 2.47 6.09 14.59
C LYS A 22 1.48 5.70 13.49
N PRO A 23 0.98 6.67 12.71
CA PRO A 23 0.06 6.40 11.62
C PRO A 23 0.78 5.77 10.43
N VAL A 24 0.06 4.90 9.72
CA VAL A 24 0.49 4.35 8.43
C VAL A 24 -0.40 4.94 7.34
N PHE A 25 0.22 5.47 6.29
CA PHE A 25 -0.50 6.03 5.17
C PHE A 25 -0.68 4.99 4.07
N THR A 26 -1.89 4.91 3.52
CA THR A 26 -2.22 4.08 2.37
C THR A 26 -3.06 4.88 1.39
N ARG A 27 -3.21 4.37 0.18
CA ARG A 27 -4.07 4.91 -0.88
C ARG A 27 -4.64 3.77 -1.69
N ASN A 28 -5.74 4.02 -2.38
CA ASN A 28 -6.29 3.04 -3.29
C ASN A 28 -5.45 2.98 -4.57
N THR A 29 -5.20 1.76 -5.07
CA THR A 29 -4.30 1.52 -6.20
C THR A 29 -4.80 0.39 -7.07
N ILE A 30 -4.63 0.54 -8.38
CA ILE A 30 -4.96 -0.49 -9.37
C ILE A 30 -3.67 -1.19 -9.85
N PRO A 31 -3.64 -2.54 -9.85
CA PRO A 31 -2.53 -3.29 -10.41
C PRO A 31 -2.50 -3.16 -11.93
N ASN A 32 -1.35 -2.82 -12.46
CA ASN A 32 -1.08 -2.70 -13.89
C ASN A 32 0.12 -3.57 -14.26
N VAL A 33 0.15 -4.04 -15.51
CA VAL A 33 1.24 -4.88 -16.03
C VAL A 33 1.80 -4.25 -17.30
N VAL A 34 3.12 -4.16 -17.37
CA VAL A 34 3.84 -3.79 -18.59
C VAL A 34 4.86 -4.87 -18.88
N ASP A 35 4.96 -5.27 -20.14
CA ASP A 35 5.88 -6.30 -20.58
C ASP A 35 6.75 -5.86 -21.76
N ALA A 36 7.91 -6.48 -21.87
CA ALA A 36 8.85 -6.30 -22.96
C ALA A 36 9.64 -7.58 -23.18
N LYS A 37 9.57 -8.12 -24.40
CA LYS A 37 10.31 -9.33 -24.78
C LYS A 37 11.69 -8.98 -25.33
N ARG A 38 12.71 -9.71 -24.88
CA ARG A 38 14.12 -9.61 -25.27
C ARG A 38 14.62 -10.93 -25.86
N CYS A 39 15.53 -10.88 -26.83
CA CYS A 39 16.08 -12.07 -27.49
C CYS A 39 17.14 -12.77 -26.61
N ALA A 40 17.38 -14.05 -26.87
CA ALA A 40 18.62 -14.68 -26.45
C ALA A 40 19.82 -13.86 -26.96
N HIS A 41 20.78 -13.60 -26.07
CA HIS A 41 21.97 -12.75 -26.32
C HIS A 41 21.74 -11.23 -26.22
N SER A 42 20.57 -10.77 -25.80
CA SER A 42 20.40 -9.38 -25.38
C SER A 42 20.75 -9.18 -23.90
N ARG A 43 21.05 -7.94 -23.47
CA ARG A 43 21.30 -7.63 -22.05
C ARG A 43 20.14 -8.19 -21.20
N GLY A 44 20.38 -8.91 -20.10
CA GLY A 44 19.32 -9.59 -19.34
C GLY A 44 19.14 -11.09 -19.63
N PHE A 45 19.78 -11.62 -20.69
CA PHE A 45 19.75 -13.05 -21.03
C PHE A 45 21.12 -13.46 -21.61
N ARG A 46 22.05 -13.85 -20.73
CA ARG A 46 23.38 -14.34 -21.09
C ARG A 46 23.42 -15.87 -21.00
N ASP A 47 24.10 -16.49 -21.95
CA ASP A 47 24.44 -17.92 -21.96
C ASP A 47 23.26 -18.90 -21.86
N GLY A 48 22.12 -18.56 -22.48
CA GLY A 48 20.96 -19.45 -22.54
C GLY A 48 20.23 -19.61 -21.19
N LYS A 49 20.54 -18.78 -20.20
CA LYS A 49 19.87 -18.78 -18.90
C LYS A 49 19.20 -17.45 -18.64
N LEU A 50 18.06 -17.53 -17.95
CA LEU A 50 17.40 -16.38 -17.36
C LEU A 50 18.37 -15.70 -16.39
N GLU A 51 18.80 -14.48 -16.69
CA GLU A 51 19.56 -13.70 -15.71
C GLU A 51 18.65 -13.53 -14.47
N LYS A 52 19.16 -13.74 -13.25
CA LYS A 52 18.36 -13.61 -12.02
C LYS A 52 17.97 -12.14 -11.84
N VAL A 53 16.87 -11.74 -12.47
CA VAL A 53 16.32 -10.39 -12.39
C VAL A 53 15.91 -10.15 -10.94
N LYS A 54 16.54 -9.18 -10.29
CA LYS A 54 16.09 -8.72 -8.97
C LYS A 54 14.76 -8.03 -9.14
N GLU A 55 13.85 -8.20 -8.18
CA GLU A 55 12.50 -7.61 -8.24
C GLU A 55 12.52 -6.08 -8.40
N ALA A 56 13.51 -5.43 -7.80
CA ALA A 56 13.73 -3.98 -7.86
C ALA A 56 14.49 -3.49 -9.11
N THR A 57 14.79 -4.37 -10.08
CA THR A 57 15.54 -3.98 -11.28
C THR A 57 14.71 -3.05 -12.15
N LYS A 58 15.24 -1.87 -12.46
CA LYS A 58 14.60 -0.92 -13.38
C LYS A 58 15.11 -1.19 -14.80
N LEU A 59 14.23 -1.69 -15.66
CA LEU A 59 14.52 -1.88 -17.09
C LEU A 59 14.03 -0.68 -17.90
N SER A 60 14.84 -0.22 -18.85
CA SER A 60 14.53 0.90 -19.75
C SER A 60 13.28 0.66 -20.62
N GLU A 61 12.94 -0.58 -20.87
CA GLU A 61 11.77 -1.00 -21.63
C GLU A 61 10.49 -0.91 -20.81
N LEU A 62 10.62 -1.05 -19.48
CA LEU A 62 9.50 -1.01 -18.53
C LEU A 62 9.39 0.39 -17.89
N LYS A 63 9.83 1.44 -18.59
CA LYS A 63 9.83 2.84 -18.10
C LYS A 63 8.49 3.27 -17.53
N GLN A 64 7.40 2.88 -18.19
CA GLN A 64 6.03 3.19 -17.74
C GLN A 64 5.76 2.68 -16.31
N GLY A 65 6.22 1.47 -15.98
CA GLY A 65 6.07 0.88 -14.65
C GLY A 65 7.16 1.29 -13.66
N ASN A 66 8.24 1.96 -14.08
CA ASN A 66 9.35 2.34 -13.20
C ASN A 66 9.06 3.55 -12.32
N ALA A 67 8.05 4.35 -12.67
CA ALA A 67 7.57 5.45 -11.84
C ALA A 67 6.80 4.96 -10.60
N PHE A 68 6.28 3.72 -10.64
CA PHE A 68 5.42 3.16 -9.62
C PHE A 68 6.10 2.02 -8.85
N PRO A 69 5.73 1.81 -7.57
CA PRO A 69 6.17 0.64 -6.82
C PRO A 69 5.64 -0.62 -7.48
N GLY A 70 6.49 -1.65 -7.55
CA GLY A 70 6.15 -2.89 -8.22
C GLY A 70 7.30 -3.87 -8.27
N ILE A 71 6.99 -5.09 -8.71
CA ILE A 71 7.94 -6.19 -8.86
C ILE A 71 8.22 -6.46 -10.32
N THR A 72 9.49 -6.68 -10.65
CA THR A 72 9.92 -7.05 -12.00
C THR A 72 10.35 -8.49 -12.03
N ARG A 73 9.84 -9.25 -12.99
CA ARG A 73 10.15 -10.66 -13.20
C ARG A 73 10.51 -10.90 -14.66
N CYS A 74 11.17 -12.03 -14.92
CA CYS A 74 11.29 -12.54 -16.28
C CYS A 74 10.85 -14.00 -16.33
N VAL A 75 10.24 -14.37 -17.45
CA VAL A 75 9.91 -15.75 -17.80
C VAL A 75 10.47 -16.07 -19.17
N GLU A 76 10.84 -17.33 -19.38
CA GLU A 76 11.30 -17.80 -20.67
C GLU A 76 10.16 -17.77 -21.69
N SER A 77 10.45 -17.28 -22.90
CA SER A 77 9.49 -17.11 -23.99
C SER A 77 10.04 -17.75 -25.27
N CYS A 78 9.16 -18.19 -26.16
CA CYS A 78 9.59 -18.85 -27.40
C CYS A 78 10.48 -17.96 -28.27
N GLY A 79 11.55 -18.57 -28.79
CA GLY A 79 12.38 -18.02 -29.84
C GLY A 79 11.88 -18.39 -31.23
N GLY A 80 12.54 -17.84 -32.24
CA GLY A 80 12.44 -18.29 -33.63
C GLY A 80 11.45 -17.51 -34.50
N PRO A 81 11.55 -17.67 -35.82
CA PRO A 81 10.78 -16.90 -36.79
C PRO A 81 9.26 -17.14 -36.65
N GLY A 82 8.86 -18.32 -36.16
CA GLY A 82 7.45 -18.60 -35.80
C GLY A 82 6.93 -17.78 -34.61
N CYS A 83 7.83 -17.19 -33.81
CA CYS A 83 7.52 -16.31 -32.67
C CYS A 83 7.97 -14.86 -32.91
N GLY A 84 8.14 -14.45 -34.17
CA GLY A 84 8.39 -13.08 -34.59
C GLY A 84 9.83 -12.59 -34.41
N ARG A 85 10.82 -13.49 -34.24
CA ARG A 85 12.24 -13.12 -34.09
C ARG A 85 13.16 -14.07 -34.86
N PHE A 86 14.26 -13.58 -35.42
CA PHE A 86 15.15 -14.42 -36.26
C PHE A 86 15.92 -15.51 -35.47
N TYR A 87 16.21 -15.27 -34.18
CA TYR A 87 17.00 -16.19 -33.35
C TYR A 87 16.18 -17.39 -32.89
N LEU A 88 16.65 -18.62 -33.16
CA LEU A 88 15.99 -19.88 -32.77
C LEU A 88 16.03 -20.15 -31.25
N SER A 89 16.90 -19.47 -30.52
CA SER A 89 17.04 -19.59 -29.06
C SER A 89 15.91 -18.88 -28.31
N SER A 90 15.54 -19.40 -27.14
CA SER A 90 14.48 -18.83 -26.30
C SER A 90 14.78 -17.39 -25.88
N GLY A 91 13.74 -16.58 -25.79
CA GLY A 91 13.81 -15.20 -25.30
C GLY A 91 13.43 -15.07 -23.82
N CYS A 92 13.59 -13.88 -23.28
CA CYS A 92 13.14 -13.50 -21.94
C CYS A 92 11.96 -12.52 -22.10
N LEU A 93 10.78 -12.87 -21.60
CA LEU A 93 9.66 -11.93 -21.46
C LEU A 93 9.77 -11.27 -20.09
N PHE A 94 10.26 -10.04 -20.06
CA PHE A 94 10.27 -9.24 -18.86
C PHE A 94 8.91 -8.63 -18.65
N TYR A 95 8.36 -8.76 -17.45
CA TYR A 95 7.14 -8.06 -17.08
C TYR A 95 7.30 -7.43 -15.71
N LYS A 96 6.60 -6.31 -15.52
CA LYS A 96 6.52 -5.60 -14.25
C LYS A 96 5.08 -5.42 -13.87
N ILE A 97 4.75 -5.92 -12.68
CA ILE A 97 3.47 -5.69 -12.03
C ILE A 97 3.67 -4.50 -11.09
N PHE A 98 2.96 -3.42 -11.32
CA PHE A 98 3.09 -2.18 -10.56
C PHE A 98 1.73 -1.65 -10.12
N GLN A 99 1.71 -0.90 -9.02
CA GLN A 99 0.49 -0.31 -8.47
C GLN A 99 0.42 1.16 -8.83
N LYS A 100 -0.58 1.54 -9.62
CA LYS A 100 -0.87 2.93 -9.98
C LYS A 100 -1.96 3.46 -9.04
N PRO A 101 -1.79 4.65 -8.43
CA PRO A 101 -2.88 5.31 -7.70
C PRO A 101 -4.09 5.50 -8.62
N ASP A 102 -5.26 5.15 -8.11
CA ASP A 102 -6.54 5.36 -8.80
C ASP A 102 -7.10 6.76 -8.50
N ASP A 103 -6.97 7.15 -7.24
CA ASP A 103 -7.38 8.42 -6.67
C ASP A 103 -6.22 9.13 -5.95
N ASP A 104 -6.43 10.42 -5.69
CA ASP A 104 -5.52 11.28 -4.93
C ASP A 104 -5.82 11.25 -3.41
N ASP A 105 -6.78 10.42 -2.96
CA ASP A 105 -7.16 10.33 -1.57
C ASP A 105 -6.13 9.50 -0.77
N ILE A 106 -5.59 10.12 0.28
CA ILE A 106 -4.61 9.48 1.18
C ILE A 106 -5.31 9.13 2.48
N PHE A 107 -5.38 7.84 2.77
CA PHE A 107 -5.98 7.33 4.00
C PHE A 107 -4.93 7.16 5.09
N GLU A 108 -5.24 7.70 6.28
CA GLU A 108 -4.43 7.51 7.49
C GLU A 108 -5.00 6.36 8.31
N ILE A 109 -4.24 5.27 8.40
CA ILE A 109 -4.53 4.18 9.33
C ILE A 109 -3.79 4.48 10.63
N PHE A 110 -4.54 4.87 11.66
CA PHE A 110 -4.02 5.06 13.01
C PHE A 110 -4.58 4.01 13.97
N ARG A 111 -3.85 3.76 15.06
CA ARG A 111 -4.29 2.89 16.15
C ARG A 111 -4.20 3.66 17.47
N CYS A 112 -5.25 3.60 18.28
CA CYS A 112 -5.22 4.12 19.64
C CYS A 112 -4.55 3.10 20.56
N GLN A 113 -3.54 3.52 21.32
CA GLN A 113 -2.85 2.62 22.27
C GLN A 113 -3.63 2.42 23.57
N SER A 114 -4.39 3.43 23.97
CA SER A 114 -5.21 3.44 25.18
C SER A 114 -6.38 4.40 24.97
N TRP A 115 -7.52 4.04 25.54
CA TRP A 115 -8.68 4.91 25.64
C TRP A 115 -8.64 5.62 26.99
N LYS A 116 -8.81 6.94 27.01
CA LYS A 116 -8.86 7.71 28.25
C LYS A 116 -10.31 8.07 28.57
N GLU A 117 -10.86 7.42 29.60
CA GLU A 117 -12.18 7.74 30.10
C GLU A 117 -12.18 9.17 30.67
N THR A 118 -12.99 10.03 30.08
CA THR A 118 -13.10 11.43 30.51
C THR A 118 -14.58 11.77 30.58
N VAL A 119 -15.05 12.22 31.74
CA VAL A 119 -16.43 12.66 31.93
C VAL A 119 -16.44 14.19 31.96
N ALA A 120 -17.17 14.81 31.05
CA ALA A 120 -17.41 16.25 31.09
C ALA A 120 -18.63 16.52 31.98
N LEU A 121 -18.41 17.15 33.14
CA LEU A 121 -19.45 17.55 34.07
C LEU A 121 -19.63 19.07 34.02
N GLU A 122 -20.86 19.52 33.76
CA GLU A 122 -21.24 20.92 33.99
C GLU A 122 -21.75 21.02 35.43
N VAL A 123 -20.96 21.64 36.31
CA VAL A 123 -21.33 21.83 37.72
C VAL A 123 -21.92 23.23 37.90
N ARG A 124 -23.14 23.30 38.40
CA ARG A 124 -23.75 24.54 38.88
C ARG A 124 -23.71 24.52 40.39
N VAL A 125 -23.03 25.50 40.98
CA VAL A 125 -22.94 25.66 42.44
C VAL A 125 -24.08 26.57 42.86
N ASP A 126 -25.07 26.00 43.56
CA ASP A 126 -26.06 26.78 44.27
C ASP A 126 -25.46 27.20 45.62
N ASN A 127 -25.18 28.49 45.78
CA ASN A 127 -24.69 29.05 47.05
C ASN A 127 -25.87 29.14 48.04
N SER A 128 -26.19 28.04 48.71
CA SER A 128 -26.92 28.11 49.98
C SER A 128 -25.89 28.16 51.11
N GLU A 129 -25.53 29.37 51.53
CA GLU A 129 -24.76 29.61 52.75
C GLU A 129 -25.49 28.97 53.93
N GLY A 130 -24.95 27.87 54.44
CA GLY A 130 -25.32 27.34 55.75
C GLY A 130 -24.73 28.28 56.81
N GLU A 131 -25.58 29.07 57.43
CA GLU A 131 -25.27 29.86 58.62
C GLU A 131 -24.89 28.91 59.78
N PRO A 132 -23.71 29.05 60.41
CA PRO A 132 -23.42 28.37 61.67
C PRO A 132 -23.92 29.22 62.85
N GLN A 133 -25.08 28.90 63.42
CA GLN A 133 -25.34 29.03 64.86
C GLN A 133 -26.58 28.25 65.31
#